data_AF-A0A1S3WXL7-F1
#
_entry.id   AF-A0A1S3WXL7-F1
#
_cell.length_a   1.000
_cell.length_b   1.000
_cell.length_c   1.000
_cell.angle_alpha   90.00
_cell.angle_beta   90.00
_cell.angle_gamma   90.00
#
_symmetry.space_group_name_H-M   'P 1'
#
loop_
_entity.id
_entity.type
_entity.pdbx_description
1 polymer ?
#
loop_
_entity_poly.entity_id
_entity_poly.type
_entity_poly.pdbx_seq_one_letter_code
_entity_poly.pdbx_strand_id
1 'polypeptide(L)' 'MHANCCFGLESKLHDLRILLQDWKSFLSLPPAQKISSAVSWRVPQNCSLDSLRRYAPPPLDVEELNRRRRLVRIL' A
#
# COMPACT_ATOMS: atom_id res chain seq x y z
N MET A 1 12.87 -9.55 5.90
CA MET A 1 11.97 -8.91 4.92
C MET A 1 10.61 -8.80 5.58
N HIS A 2 10.17 -7.59 5.94
CA HIS A 2 8.83 -7.38 6.50
C HIS A 2 7.81 -7.21 5.37
N ALA A 3 6.56 -7.60 5.60
CA ALA A 3 5.47 -7.32 4.68
C ALA A 3 4.99 -5.87 4.84
N ASN A 4 4.56 -5.28 3.73
CA ASN A 4 4.29 -3.85 3.61
C ASN A 4 2.78 -3.64 3.71
N CYS A 5 2.28 -2.97 4.74
CA CYS A 5 0.86 -2.60 4.83
C CYS A 5 0.56 -1.36 3.98
N CYS A 6 0.41 -1.54 2.67
CA CYS A 6 0.10 -0.48 1.70
C CYS A 6 -1.38 -0.49 1.32
N PHE A 7 -2.01 0.69 1.25
CA PHE A 7 -3.38 0.87 0.77
C PHE A 7 -3.42 1.34 -0.68
N GLY A 8 -4.35 0.77 -1.45
CA GLY A 8 -4.51 1.05 -2.86
C GLY A 8 -3.75 0.14 -3.80
N LEU A 9 -4.37 -0.20 -4.94
CA LEU A 9 -3.77 -1.07 -5.95
C LEU A 9 -2.50 -0.44 -6.55
N GLU A 10 -2.56 0.84 -6.90
CA GLU A 10 -1.42 1.55 -7.49
C GLU A 10 -0.20 1.58 -6.55
N SER A 11 -0.43 1.87 -5.27
CA SER A 11 0.62 1.86 -4.25
C SER A 11 1.26 0.48 -4.11
N LYS A 12 0.43 -0.59 -4.10
CA LYS A 12 0.90 -1.97 -4.02
C LYS A 12 1.71 -2.37 -5.27
N LEU A 13 1.24 -2.04 -6.47
CA LEU A 13 1.94 -2.36 -7.72
C LEU A 13 3.27 -1.61 -7.82
N HIS A 14 3.31 -0.34 -7.42
CA HIS A 14 4.54 0.44 -7.38
C HIS A 14 5.58 -0.18 -6.46
N ASP A 15 5.16 -0.58 -5.27
CA ASP A 15 6.03 -1.16 -4.25
C ASP A 15 6.56 -2.55 -4.66
N LEU A 16 5.73 -3.38 -5.28
CA LEU A 16 6.17 -4.65 -5.89
C LEU A 16 7.25 -4.42 -6.96
N ARG A 17 7.16 -3.36 -7.77
CA ARG A 17 8.20 -3.04 -8.76
C ARG A 17 9.54 -2.69 -8.11
N ILE A 18 9.51 -1.96 -6.99
CA ILE A 18 10.72 -1.64 -6.21
C ILE A 18 11.35 -2.93 -5.68
N LEU A 19 10.56 -3.79 -5.03
CA LEU A 19 11.03 -5.07 -4.50
C LEU A 19 11.64 -5.95 -5.59
N LEU A 20 11.01 -6.04 -6.76
CA LEU A 20 11.52 -6.83 -7.88
C LEU A 20 12.84 -6.26 -8.44
N GLN A 21 12.98 -4.93 -8.49
CA GLN A 21 14.24 -4.30 -8.89
C GLN A 21 15.36 -4.61 -7.90
N ASP A 22 15.09 -4.50 -6.60
CA ASP A 22 16.08 -4.80 -5.55
C ASP A 22 16.48 -6.27 -5.60
N TRP A 23 15.51 -7.15 -5.83
CA TRP A 23 15.75 -8.58 -5.99
C TRP A 23 16.65 -8.87 -7.20
N LYS A 24 16.39 -8.22 -8.34
CA LYS A 24 17.23 -8.36 -9.54
C LYS A 24 18.65 -7.87 -9.31
N SER A 25 18.81 -6.72 -8.65
CA SER A 25 20.12 -6.17 -8.29
C SER A 25 20.87 -7.11 -7.35
N PHE A 26 20.20 -7.63 -6.31
CA PHE A 26 20.77 -8.61 -5.40
C PHE A 26 21.24 -9.88 -6.13
N LEU A 27 20.43 -10.42 -7.04
CA LEU A 27 20.77 -11.63 -7.79
C LEU A 27 22.00 -11.44 -8.70
N SER A 28 22.23 -10.22 -9.21
CA SER A 28 23.37 -9.88 -10.05
C SER A 28 24.71 -9.84 -9.30
N LEU A 29 24.70 -9.82 -7.96
CA LEU A 29 25.91 -9.76 -7.16
C LEU A 29 26.69 -11.10 -7.16
N PRO A 30 28.03 -11.05 -7.16
CA PRO A 30 28.88 -12.23 -6.93
C PRO A 30 28.61 -12.87 -5.55
N PRO A 31 28.81 -14.20 -5.39
CA PRO A 31 28.53 -14.90 -4.13
C PRO A 31 29.26 -14.31 -2.91
N ALA A 32 30.53 -13.93 -3.07
CA ALA A 32 31.32 -13.33 -2.01
C ALA A 32 30.75 -11.99 -1.53
N GLN A 33 30.13 -11.23 -2.43
CA GLN A 33 29.48 -9.96 -2.11
C GLN A 33 28.10 -10.17 -1.51
N LYS A 34 27.35 -11.22 -1.88
CA LYS A 34 26.05 -11.54 -1.25
C LYS A 34 26.15 -11.84 0.24
N ILE A 35 27.28 -12.42 0.67
CA ILE A 35 27.54 -12.81 2.07
C ILE A 35 28.04 -11.61 2.90
N SER A 36 28.80 -10.70 2.27
CA SER A 36 29.43 -9.56 2.93
C SER A 36 28.64 -8.25 2.82
N SER A 37 27.82 -8.09 1.78
CA SER A 37 26.96 -6.93 1.62
C SER A 37 25.73 -7.06 2.50
N ALA A 38 25.58 -6.14 3.45
CA ALA A 38 24.28 -5.83 4.02
C ALA A 38 23.42 -5.20 2.91
N VAL A 39 22.77 -6.05 2.11
CA VAL A 39 21.90 -5.62 1.02
C VAL A 39 20.77 -4.81 1.64
N SER A 40 20.83 -3.50 1.38
CA SER A 40 19.80 -2.58 1.83
C SER A 40 18.61 -2.70 0.89
N TRP A 41 17.54 -3.29 1.38
CA TRP A 41 16.26 -3.34 0.69
C TRP A 41 15.58 -1.98 0.82
N ARG A 42 15.12 -1.40 -0.29
CA ARG A 42 14.42 -0.13 -0.25
C ARG A 42 13.07 -0.30 0.45
N VAL A 43 12.71 0.71 1.23
CA VAL A 43 11.40 0.76 1.89
C VAL A 43 10.33 1.26 0.92
N PRO A 44 9.07 0.82 1.09
CA PRO A 44 7.94 1.29 0.29
C PRO A 44 7.78 2.81 0.38
N GLN A 45 7.69 3.48 -0.78
CA GLN A 45 7.61 4.95 -0.83
C GLN A 45 6.18 5.48 -0.70
N ASN A 46 5.20 4.74 -1.21
CA ASN A 46 3.80 5.18 -1.31
C ASN A 46 2.88 4.60 -0.23
N CYS A 47 3.46 4.07 0.85
CA CYS A 47 2.73 3.34 1.89
C CYS A 47 2.65 4.11 3.20
N SER A 48 2.14 5.34 3.12
CA SER A 48 1.88 6.21 4.28
C SER A 48 0.38 6.33 4.57
N LEU A 49 0.04 6.85 5.76
CA LEU A 49 -1.34 7.22 6.10
C LEU A 49 -1.93 8.25 5.13
N ASP A 50 -1.12 9.09 4.48
CA ASP A 50 -1.61 9.99 3.44
C ASP A 50 -2.16 9.25 2.23
N SER A 51 -1.63 8.06 1.90
CA SER A 51 -2.22 7.22 0.86
C SER A 51 -3.62 6.74 1.22
N LEU A 52 -3.98 6.61 2.50
CA LEU A 52 -5.36 6.28 2.90
C LEU A 52 -6.34 7.38 2.53
N ARG A 53 -5.94 8.67 2.57
CA ARG A 53 -6.83 9.79 2.22
C ARG A 53 -7.35 9.69 0.79
N ARG A 54 -6.57 9.13 -0.13
CA ARG A 54 -6.98 8.90 -1.53
C ARG A 54 -8.01 7.78 -1.68
N TYR A 55 -8.00 6.81 -0.77
CA TYR A 55 -8.95 5.69 -0.74
C TYR A 55 -10.05 5.88 0.29
N ALA A 56 -10.02 6.98 1.04
CA ALA A 56 -11.08 7.32 1.97
C ALA A 56 -12.36 7.47 1.16
N PRO A 57 -13.44 6.75 1.52
CA PRO A 57 -14.72 6.98 0.90
C PRO A 57 -15.06 8.47 1.08
N PRO A 58 -15.76 9.08 0.11
CA PRO A 58 -16.28 10.43 0.30
C PRO A 58 -17.06 10.47 1.62
N PRO A 59 -17.06 11.62 2.33
CA PRO A 59 -17.82 11.77 3.56
C PRO A 59 -19.23 11.24 3.32
N LEU A 60 -19.66 10.29 4.15
CA LEU A 60 -21.03 9.81 4.07
C LEU A 60 -21.94 11.01 4.31
N ASP A 61 -22.86 11.25 3.38
CA ASP A 61 -23.94 12.21 3.61
C ASP A 61 -24.87 11.61 4.68
N VAL A 62 -24.58 12.00 5.93
CA VAL A 62 -25.29 11.53 7.12
C VAL A 62 -26.77 11.92 7.06
N GLU A 63 -27.10 13.05 6.43
CA GLU A 63 -28.46 13.56 6.26
C GLU A 63 -29.27 12.62 5.35
N GLU A 64 -28.71 12.28 4.19
CA GLU A 64 -29.31 11.35 3.23
C GLU A 64 -29.39 9.92 3.81
N LEU A 65 -28.36 9.47 4.54
CA LEU A 65 -28.39 8.17 5.21
C LEU A 65 -29.50 8.11 6.28
N ASN A 66 -29.68 9.18 7.04
CA ASN A 66 -30.76 9.31 8.02
C ASN A 66 -32.13 9.39 7.36
N ARG A 67 -32.25 10.07 6.22
CA ARG A 67 -33.48 10.15 5.41
C ARG A 67 -33.87 8.76 4.88
N ARG A 68 -32.92 7.99 4.35
CA ARG A 68 -33.12 6.59 3.91
C ARG A 68 -33.49 5.68 5.07
N ARG A 69 -32.84 5.80 6.23
CA ARG A 69 -33.20 5.04 7.44
C ARG A 69 -34.60 5.36 7.96
N ARG A 70 -35.05 6.62 7.86
CA ARG A 70 -36.44 6.98 8.18
C ARG A 70 -37.42 6.36 7.19
N LEU A 71 -37.14 6.42 5.89
CA LEU A 71 -37.99 5.80 4.87
C LEU A 71 -38.14 4.28 5.09
N VAL A 72 -37.05 3.57 5.40
CA VAL A 72 -37.09 2.13 5.71
C VAL A 72 -37.80 1.83 7.04
N ARG A 73 -37.88 2.78 7.97
CA ARG A 73 -38.67 2.64 9.21
C ARG A 73 -40.17 2.92 9.03
N ILE A 74 -40.56 3.55 7.92
CA ILE A 74 -41.95 3.94 7.62
C ILE A 74 -42.62 2.91 6.68
N LEU A 75 -41.83 2.10 5.98
CA LEU A 75 -42.27 0.89 5.27
C LEU A 75 -42.34 -0.30 6.23
#